data_AF-U9TAA0-F1
#
_entry.id   AF-U9TAA0-F1
#
_cell.length_a   1.000
_cell.length_b   1.000
_cell.length_c   1.000
_cell.angle_alpha   90.00
_cell.angle_beta   90.00
_cell.angle_gamma   90.00
#
_symmetry.space_group_name_H-M   'P 1'
#
loop_
_entity.id
_entity.type
_entity.pdbx_description
1 polymer ?
#
loop_
_entity_poly.entity_id
_entity_poly.type
_entity_poly.pdbx_seq_one_letter_code
_entity_poly.pdbx_strand_id
1 'polypeptide(L)'
;MGNTQKLESAGVALSLDKFTLDVNDLVNKMSVLLEDAKIKKNLKRLEVLAKINSRRKYSSSRIIFDVYGALLGIVLTLIGGIAFKLIRYLLNLSSIRIIKKRIDILNFRFSI
;
A
#
# COMPACT_ATOMS: atom_id res chain seq x y z
N MET A 1 -20.36 -6.33 20.58
CA MET A 1 -20.13 -7.78 20.39
C MET A 1 -18.64 -8.07 20.41
N GLY A 2 -18.20 -8.94 21.32
CA GLY A 2 -16.82 -9.42 21.39
C GLY A 2 -16.51 -10.51 20.34
N ASN A 3 -15.24 -10.89 20.20
CA ASN A 3 -14.81 -11.88 19.20
C ASN A 3 -15.48 -13.25 19.40
N THR A 4 -15.60 -13.71 20.65
CA THR A 4 -16.24 -14.97 21.00
C THR A 4 -17.71 -15.00 20.58
N GLN A 5 -18.45 -13.93 20.89
CA GLN A 5 -19.87 -13.80 20.50
C GLN A 5 -20.06 -13.80 18.99
N LYS A 6 -19.12 -13.22 18.23
CA LYS A 6 -19.17 -13.25 16.76
C LYS A 6 -19.00 -14.68 16.22
N LEU A 7 -18.09 -15.47 16.77
CA LEU A 7 -17.87 -16.85 16.36
C LEU A 7 -19.04 -17.77 16.73
N GLU A 8 -19.63 -17.55 17.91
CA GLU A 8 -20.83 -18.27 18.35
C GLU A 8 -22.04 -17.92 17.47
N SER A 9 -22.25 -16.63 17.17
CA SER A 9 -23.30 -16.18 16.24
C SER A 9 -23.10 -16.67 14.79
N ALA A 10 -21.86 -16.91 14.39
CA ALA A 10 -21.53 -17.50 13.09
C ALA A 10 -21.71 -19.04 13.08
N GLY A 11 -22.04 -19.64 14.23
CA GLY A 11 -22.25 -21.07 14.39
C GLY A 11 -20.97 -21.89 14.16
N VAL A 12 -19.81 -21.35 14.54
CA VAL A 12 -18.49 -22.01 14.43
C VAL A 12 -17.80 -22.21 15.78
N ALA A 13 -18.39 -21.71 16.86
CA ALA A 13 -17.86 -21.84 18.22
C ALA A 13 -18.99 -22.07 19.22
N LEU A 14 -18.63 -22.63 20.37
CA LEU A 14 -19.50 -22.82 21.53
C LEU A 14 -18.90 -22.07 22.72
N SER A 15 -19.73 -21.40 23.52
CA SER A 15 -19.27 -20.85 24.79
C SER A 15 -19.16 -21.93 25.86
N LEU A 16 -18.16 -21.79 26.72
CA LEU A 16 -18.07 -22.51 27.98
C LEU A 16 -18.61 -21.64 29.11
N ASP A 17 -19.04 -22.27 30.19
CA ASP A 17 -19.35 -21.54 31.41
C ASP A 17 -18.07 -20.95 32.01
N LYS A 18 -18.17 -19.71 32.50
CA LYS A 18 -17.01 -18.93 32.95
C LYS A 18 -16.59 -19.26 34.38
N PHE A 19 -17.52 -19.78 35.18
CA PHE A 19 -17.35 -20.00 36.61
C PHE A 19 -17.27 -21.48 36.97
N THR A 20 -17.67 -22.35 36.05
CA THR A 20 -17.70 -23.79 36.20
C THR A 20 -17.09 -24.44 34.96
N LEU A 21 -16.06 -25.25 35.16
CA LEU A 21 -15.38 -25.96 34.08
C LEU A 21 -15.52 -27.46 34.33
N ASP A 22 -16.65 -28.01 33.90
CA ASP A 22 -16.91 -29.45 34.00
C ASP A 22 -16.24 -30.20 32.84
N VAL A 23 -15.52 -31.27 33.16
CA VAL A 23 -14.80 -32.10 32.19
C VAL A 23 -15.78 -32.74 31.20
N ASN A 24 -16.96 -33.16 31.67
CA ASN A 24 -17.94 -33.79 30.78
C ASN A 24 -18.52 -32.79 29.78
N ASP A 25 -18.82 -31.56 30.23
CA ASP A 25 -19.29 -30.48 29.35
C ASP A 25 -18.23 -30.10 28.29
N LEU A 26 -16.96 -30.04 28.68
CA LEU A 26 -15.84 -29.82 27.76
C LEU A 26 -15.77 -30.91 26.69
N VAL A 27 -15.79 -32.19 27.10
CA VAL A 27 -15.69 -33.34 26.19
C VAL A 27 -16.86 -33.36 25.21
N ASN A 28 -18.08 -33.11 25.70
CA ASN A 28 -19.27 -33.05 24.85
C ASN A 28 -19.19 -31.92 23.82
N LYS A 29 -18.80 -30.70 24.24
CA LYS A 29 -18.66 -29.57 23.32
C LYS A 29 -17.54 -29.78 22.30
N MET A 30 -16.44 -30.44 22.67
CA MET A 30 -15.40 -30.84 21.72
C MET A 30 -15.93 -31.83 20.68
N SER A 31 -16.70 -32.85 21.10
CA SER A 31 -17.33 -33.80 20.17
C SER A 31 -18.24 -33.09 19.18
N VAL A 32 -19.10 -32.19 19.66
CA VAL A 32 -20.00 -31.39 18.81
C VAL A 32 -19.21 -30.55 17.80
N LEU A 33 -18.13 -29.89 18.22
CA LEU A 33 -17.30 -29.08 17.31
C LEU A 33 -16.61 -29.91 16.22
N LEU A 34 -16.24 -31.16 16.52
CA LEU A 34 -15.54 -32.05 15.59
C LEU A 34 -16.51 -32.76 14.63
N GLU A 35 -17.69 -33.16 15.11
CA GLU A 35 -18.59 -34.07 14.41
C GLU A 35 -19.78 -33.35 13.73
N ASP A 36 -20.19 -32.17 14.20
CA ASP A 36 -21.36 -31.47 13.66
C ASP A 36 -21.10 -30.95 12.23
N ALA A 37 -21.82 -31.54 11.27
CA ALA A 37 -21.79 -31.15 9.87
C ALA A 37 -22.17 -29.68 9.63
N LYS A 38 -23.04 -29.09 10.47
CA LYS A 38 -23.44 -27.68 10.37
C LYS A 38 -22.27 -26.76 10.70
N ILE A 39 -21.53 -27.05 11.77
CA ILE A 39 -20.34 -26.29 12.19
C ILE A 39 -19.28 -26.36 11.10
N LYS A 40 -19.01 -27.57 10.57
CA LYS A 40 -18.07 -27.76 9.45
C LYS A 40 -18.47 -26.97 8.19
N LYS A 41 -19.77 -26.93 7.87
CA LYS A 41 -20.29 -26.15 6.73
C LYS A 41 -20.15 -24.64 6.95
N ASN A 42 -20.44 -24.17 8.15
CA ASN A 42 -20.31 -22.75 8.50
C ASN A 42 -18.84 -22.30 8.52
N LEU A 43 -17.93 -23.15 8.99
CA LEU A 43 -16.51 -22.89 8.98
C LEU A 43 -15.96 -22.71 7.55
N LYS A 44 -16.35 -23.60 6.63
CA LYS A 44 -16.00 -23.46 5.19
C LYS A 44 -16.55 -22.17 4.58
N ARG A 45 -17.78 -21.79 4.90
CA ARG A 45 -18.36 -20.52 4.44
C ARG A 45 -17.58 -19.32 4.99
N LEU A 46 -17.23 -19.35 6.27
CA LEU A 46 -16.44 -18.31 6.92
C LEU A 46 -15.05 -18.18 6.29
N GLU A 47 -14.39 -19.31 6.00
CA GLU A 47 -13.09 -19.35 5.32
C GLU A 47 -13.16 -18.68 3.93
N VAL A 48 -14.17 -19.03 3.13
CA VAL A 48 -14.38 -18.44 1.80
C VAL A 48 -14.62 -16.93 1.92
N LEU A 49 -15.47 -16.49 2.85
CA LEU A 49 -15.73 -15.07 3.08
C LEU A 49 -14.48 -14.31 3.52
N ALA A 50 -13.67 -14.89 4.42
CA ALA A 50 -12.42 -14.30 4.86
C ALA A 50 -11.41 -14.17 3.70
N LYS A 51 -11.33 -15.19 2.83
CA LYS A 51 -10.50 -15.17 1.62
C LYS A 51 -10.95 -14.11 0.62
N ILE A 52 -12.26 -13.98 0.39
CA ILE A 52 -12.81 -12.93 -0.48
C ILE A 52 -12.55 -11.55 0.12
N ASN A 53 -12.76 -11.39 1.44
CA ASN A 53 -12.61 -10.10 2.09
C ASN A 53 -11.14 -9.62 2.11
N SER A 54 -10.20 -10.54 2.39
CA SER A 54 -8.76 -10.23 2.32
C SER A 54 -8.33 -9.86 0.89
N ARG A 55 -8.83 -10.57 -0.13
CA ARG A 55 -8.60 -10.24 -1.55
C ARG A 55 -9.14 -8.85 -1.92
N ARG A 56 -10.36 -8.50 -1.49
CA ARG A 56 -10.95 -7.17 -1.78
C ARG A 56 -10.13 -6.05 -1.17
N LYS A 57 -9.74 -6.17 0.10
CA LYS A 57 -8.90 -5.18 0.77
C LYS A 57 -7.56 -5.00 0.06
N TYR A 58 -6.92 -6.11 -0.33
CA TYR A 58 -5.65 -6.09 -1.07
C TYR A 58 -5.80 -5.44 -2.46
N SER A 59 -6.90 -5.69 -3.15
CA SER A 59 -7.21 -5.08 -4.46
C SER A 59 -7.35 -3.56 -4.35
N SER A 60 -8.11 -3.06 -3.37
CA SER A 60 -8.25 -1.61 -3.15
C SER A 60 -6.91 -0.95 -2.83
N SER A 61 -6.07 -1.56 -1.97
CA SER A 61 -4.75 -1.02 -1.67
C SER A 61 -3.82 -1.00 -2.89
N ARG A 62 -3.95 -1.99 -3.78
CA ARG A 62 -3.16 -2.06 -5.01
C ARG A 62 -3.53 -0.94 -5.97
N ILE A 63 -4.82 -0.72 -6.22
CA ILE A 63 -5.30 0.37 -7.11
C ILE A 63 -4.82 1.73 -6.59
N ILE A 64 -4.89 1.95 -5.28
CA ILE A 64 -4.38 3.17 -4.65
C ILE A 64 -2.89 3.33 -4.95
N PHE A 65 -2.08 2.33 -4.65
CA PHE A 65 -0.63 2.40 -4.87
C PHE A 65 -0.25 2.69 -6.32
N ASP A 66 -0.91 2.04 -7.28
CA ASP A 66 -0.65 2.20 -8.71
C ASP A 66 -0.96 3.63 -9.20
N VAL A 67 -2.07 4.22 -8.74
CA VAL A 67 -2.47 5.60 -9.10
C VAL A 67 -1.50 6.63 -8.53
N TYR A 68 -1.13 6.51 -7.25
CA TYR A 68 -0.16 7.42 -6.63
C TYR A 68 1.22 7.29 -7.27
N GLY A 69 1.64 6.07 -7.64
CA GLY A 69 2.90 5.83 -8.36
C GLY A 69 2.93 6.51 -9.73
N ALA A 70 1.85 6.38 -10.52
CA ALA A 70 1.75 7.06 -11.81
C ALA A 70 1.76 8.59 -11.69
N LEU A 71 1.00 9.14 -10.73
CA LEU A 71 0.95 10.58 -10.48
C LEU A 71 2.32 11.13 -10.08
N LEU A 72 3.05 10.42 -9.20
CA LEU A 72 4.40 10.78 -8.80
C LEU A 72 5.35 10.81 -10.01
N GLY A 73 5.26 9.81 -10.89
CA GLY A 73 6.04 9.77 -12.13
C GLY A 73 5.78 10.96 -13.05
N ILE A 74 4.51 11.36 -13.21
CA ILE A 74 4.13 12.52 -14.00
C ILE A 74 4.70 13.81 -13.38
N VAL A 75 4.60 13.97 -12.06
CA VAL A 75 5.14 15.14 -11.35
C VAL A 75 6.66 15.24 -11.52
N LEU A 76 7.39 14.13 -11.37
CA LEU A 76 8.84 14.11 -11.55
C LEU A 76 9.25 14.47 -12.98
N THR A 77 8.55 13.95 -13.98
CA THR A 77 8.88 14.23 -15.38
C THR A 77 8.62 15.68 -15.75
N LEU A 78 7.56 16.29 -15.24
CA LEU A 78 7.27 17.72 -15.44
C LEU A 78 8.34 18.61 -14.79
N ILE A 79 8.63 18.39 -13.51
CA ILE A 79 9.62 19.18 -12.77
C ILE A 79 11.02 18.99 -13.39
N GLY A 80 11.40 17.74 -13.67
CA GLY A 80 12.67 17.39 -14.28
C GLY A 80 12.83 18.01 -15.67
N GLY A 81 11.77 17.98 -16.50
CA GLY A 81 11.78 18.57 -17.84
C GLY A 81 11.98 20.10 -17.80
N ILE A 82 11.26 20.79 -16.91
CA ILE A 82 11.40 22.24 -16.73
C ILE A 82 12.81 22.57 -16.21
N ALA A 83 13.28 21.87 -15.17
CA ALA A 83 14.61 22.08 -14.60
C ALA A 83 15.73 21.84 -15.61
N PHE A 84 15.63 20.76 -16.39
CA PHE A 84 16.61 20.43 -17.44
C PHE A 84 16.67 21.52 -18.51
N LYS A 85 15.51 22.02 -18.95
CA LYS A 85 15.44 23.12 -19.93
C LYS A 85 16.05 24.40 -19.36
N LEU A 86 15.80 24.72 -18.09
CA LEU A 86 16.35 25.89 -17.41
C LEU A 86 17.89 25.81 -17.29
N ILE A 87 18.41 24.65 -16.89
CA ILE A 87 19.86 24.38 -16.84
C ILE A 87 20.49 24.58 -18.22
N ARG A 88 19.84 24.08 -19.28
CA ARG A 88 20.34 24.23 -20.65
C ARG A 88 20.42 25.71 -21.09
N TYR A 89 19.41 26.52 -20.76
CA TYR A 89 19.47 27.97 -21.04
C TYR A 89 20.60 28.66 -20.28
N LEU A 90 20.78 28.31 -19.01
CA LEU A 90 21.81 28.90 -18.15
C LEU A 90 23.23 28.59 -18.64
N LEU A 91 23.47 27.33 -19.06
CA LEU A 91 24.75 26.91 -19.65
C LEU A 91 25.05 27.70 -20.94
N ASN A 92 24.06 27.90 -21.80
CA ASN A 92 24.25 28.61 -23.07
C ASN A 92 24.58 30.11 -22.86
N LEU A 93 23.92 30.76 -21.89
CA LEU A 93 24.17 32.16 -21.54
C LEU A 93 25.58 32.36 -20.94
N SER A 94 26.04 31.41 -20.12
CA SER A 94 27.40 31.43 -19.56
C SER A 94 28.46 31.39 -20.66
N SER A 95 28.30 30.50 -21.64
CA SER A 95 29.20 30.41 -22.80
C SER A 95 29.29 31.71 -23.58
N ILE A 96 28.15 32.36 -23.87
CA ILE A 96 28.12 33.65 -24.60
C ILE A 96 28.86 34.74 -23.81
N ARG A 97 28.62 34.84 -22.50
CA ARG A 97 29.26 35.83 -21.63
C ARG A 97 30.77 35.63 -21.53
N ILE A 98 31.23 34.37 -21.46
CA ILE A 98 32.66 34.04 -21.44
C ILE A 98 33.33 34.45 -22.76
N ILE A 99 32.69 34.13 -23.90
CA ILE A 99 33.22 34.48 -25.23
C ILE A 99 33.31 35.99 -25.39
N LYS A 100 32.26 36.74 -25.02
CA LYS A 100 32.24 38.20 -25.11
C LYS A 100 33.36 38.84 -24.28
N LYS A 101 33.56 38.37 -23.05
CA LYS A 101 34.66 38.82 -22.18
C LYS A 101 36.05 38.56 -22.79
N ARG A 102 36.24 37.43 -23.51
CA ARG A 102 37.52 37.15 -24.19
C ARG A 102 37.76 38.05 -25.41
N ILE A 103 36.71 38.38 -26.16
CA ILE A 103 36.79 39.28 -27.31
C ILE A 103 37.17 40.70 -26.86
N ASP A 104 36.55 41.21 -25.80
CA ASP A 104 36.86 42.55 -25.27
C ASP A 104 38.33 42.67 -24.83
N ILE A 105 38.88 41.62 -24.20
CA ILE A 105 40.30 41.57 -23.80
C ILE A 105 41.23 41.54 -25.02
N LEU A 106 40.89 40.79 -26.07
CA LEU A 106 41.67 40.75 -27.31
C LEU A 106 41.69 42.12 -27.99
N ASN A 107 40.54 42.77 -28.13
CA ASN A 107 40.45 44.10 -28.72
C ASN A 107 41.26 45.14 -27.94
N PHE A 108 41.26 45.07 -26.61
CA PHE A 108 42.12 45.94 -25.79
C PHE A 108 43.62 45.70 -26.03
N ARG A 109 44.05 44.43 -26.19
CA ARG A 109 45.46 44.10 -26.45
C ARG A 109 45.95 44.52 -27.84
N PHE A 110 45.08 44.65 -28.84
CA PHE A 110 45.45 45.06 -30.19
C PHE A 110 45.35 46.57 -30.45
N SER A 111 44.83 47.34 -29.49
CA SER A 111 44.68 48.80 -29.58
C SER A 111 45.82 49.60 -28.94
N ILE A 112 46.85 48.91 -28.42
CA ILE A 112 48.10 49.45 -27.86
C ILE A 112 49.23 49.09 -28.82
#